data_AF-A0A8D2H4M4-F1
#
_entry.id   AF-A0A8D2H4M4-F1
#
_cell.length_a   1.000
_cell.length_b   1.000
_cell.length_c   1.000
_cell.angle_alpha   90.00
_cell.angle_beta   90.00
_cell.angle_gamma   90.00
#
_symmetry.space_group_name_H-M   'P 1'
#
loop_
_entity.id
_entity.type
_entity.pdbx_description
1 polymer ?
#
loop_
_entity_poly.entity_id
_entity_poly.type
_entity_poly.pdbx_seq_one_letter_code
_entity_poly.pdbx_strand_id
1 'polypeptide(L)'
;MRDPVFEAGKEETEEGNTEKEENEEDKIFPKPVIEDLSMELARKCTELISDIHYKEEYKKSKDKCTFVPDTPMLTHVKNIGAFISEAKYRGKVKVNLSNSLYKQMPATIDSVFAREVSQLQSEVAYKQKHDAAKGVSDYAHMKEPPDLRHAMEVNKHQSNISYRKDVQDTHTYTAELDRPDIKKATQISKIISNAEYKKGQGVMNKEPAVIGRPDFEHAVEVAKLSSQVKYKEKFDNEMKDKKHHYNPLESASFKQNQLAAILASDREYKKLFEENRGLYHFDADAADHLHHQGNATLQSQVKYKEEYEKNKGKSMLEFVETPSYQTSKEAQKMQSEKVYREDFEKEIKGRSSLDLDKTPEFLHVKYITNLLREKEYKKDLENEIKGKGMDLNSEVLDIQRAKRASEMASEKDYKRDLETEIKGKGMQVSAETLDVQRAKRASEMASQVRRQQ
;
A
#
# COMPACT_ATOMS: atom_id res chain seq x y z
N MET A 1 -24.39 -25.06 6.68
CA MET A 1 -25.69 -25.62 7.08
C MET A 1 -25.40 -26.61 8.18
N ARG A 2 -25.66 -26.19 9.42
CA ARG A 2 -25.67 -27.04 10.60
C ARG A 2 -27.13 -27.29 10.87
N ASP A 3 -27.50 -28.56 10.93
CA ASP A 3 -28.87 -28.98 11.23
C ASP A 3 -29.16 -28.74 12.72
N PRO A 4 -30.43 -28.42 13.07
CA PRO A 4 -30.80 -28.04 14.41
C PRO A 4 -31.10 -29.25 15.30
N VAL A 5 -30.73 -29.09 16.57
CA VAL A 5 -31.07 -29.97 17.69
C VAL A 5 -32.57 -29.81 17.99
N PHE A 6 -33.29 -30.94 18.07
CA PHE A 6 -34.62 -31.02 18.68
C PHE A 6 -34.53 -31.95 19.89
N GLU A 7 -34.67 -31.36 21.07
CA GLU A 7 -34.95 -32.06 22.33
C GLU A 7 -36.41 -32.51 22.31
N ALA A 8 -36.66 -33.77 22.69
CA ALA A 8 -38.00 -34.32 22.89
C ALA A 8 -38.19 -34.60 24.38
N GLY A 9 -39.34 -34.12 24.87
CA GLY A 9 -39.69 -34.05 26.28
C GLY A 9 -39.97 -35.40 26.93
N LYS A 10 -39.76 -35.39 28.25
CA LYS A 10 -40.25 -36.39 29.20
C LYS A 10 -41.76 -36.24 29.33
N GLU A 11 -42.50 -37.33 29.24
CA GLU A 11 -43.85 -37.46 29.80
C GLU A 11 -43.75 -38.29 31.09
N GLU A 12 -44.18 -37.67 32.18
CA GLU A 12 -44.43 -38.29 33.48
C GLU A 12 -45.79 -39.01 33.41
N THR A 13 -45.91 -40.17 34.05
CA THR A 13 -47.17 -40.63 34.62
C THR A 13 -46.90 -41.23 35.99
N GLU A 14 -47.62 -40.68 36.96
CA GLU A 14 -47.51 -40.89 38.40
C GLU A 14 -48.02 -42.26 38.86
N GLU A 15 -47.44 -42.67 39.98
CA GLU A 15 -47.73 -43.86 40.77
C GLU A 15 -49.06 -43.72 41.53
N GLY A 16 -49.73 -44.87 41.73
CA GLY A 16 -50.86 -45.03 42.64
C GLY A 16 -50.68 -46.28 43.52
N ASN A 17 -50.64 -46.05 44.84
CA ASN A 17 -50.84 -46.92 46.02
C ASN A 17 -51.88 -48.06 45.83
N THR A 18 -51.94 -49.19 46.57
CA THR A 18 -51.48 -49.60 47.91
C THR A 18 -51.69 -51.12 48.08
N GLU A 19 -50.96 -51.71 49.05
CA GLU A 19 -51.32 -52.87 49.90
C GLU A 19 -51.63 -54.24 49.27
N LYS A 20 -50.80 -55.24 49.59
CA LYS A 20 -51.24 -56.48 50.26
C LYS A 20 -50.07 -57.30 50.82
N GLU A 21 -50.13 -57.37 52.15
CA GLU A 21 -49.66 -58.34 53.13
C GLU A 21 -48.93 -59.62 52.70
N GLU A 22 -47.99 -59.96 53.59
CA GLU A 22 -47.28 -61.21 53.79
C GLU A 22 -48.18 -62.46 53.67
N ASN A 23 -47.63 -63.53 53.10
CA ASN A 23 -47.71 -64.87 53.69
C ASN A 23 -46.59 -65.74 53.10
N GLU A 24 -45.73 -66.22 54.00
CA GLU A 24 -44.88 -67.38 53.78
C GLU A 24 -45.75 -68.58 53.39
N GLU A 25 -45.38 -69.31 52.34
CA GLU A 25 -45.19 -70.76 52.34
C GLU A 25 -44.84 -71.25 50.92
N ASP A 26 -44.05 -72.32 50.87
CA ASP A 26 -43.62 -73.10 49.70
C ASP A 26 -42.53 -72.52 48.77
N LYS A 27 -41.29 -72.60 49.27
CA LYS A 27 -40.11 -72.84 48.43
C LYS A 27 -40.29 -74.10 47.58
N ILE A 28 -40.63 -73.94 46.30
CA ILE A 28 -40.24 -74.90 45.25
C ILE A 28 -39.59 -74.10 44.12
N PHE A 29 -38.25 -74.13 44.08
CA PHE A 29 -37.47 -73.64 42.95
C PHE A 29 -37.87 -74.40 41.67
N PRO A 30 -38.32 -73.76 40.57
CA PRO A 30 -37.95 -74.28 39.27
C PRO A 30 -36.44 -74.01 39.15
N LYS A 31 -35.65 -75.09 39.21
CA LYS A 31 -34.23 -75.06 38.84
C LYS A 31 -34.10 -74.33 37.48
N PRO A 32 -33.04 -73.53 37.25
CA PRO A 32 -32.80 -72.99 35.92
C PRO A 32 -32.83 -74.16 34.94
N VAL A 33 -33.49 -73.99 33.80
CA VAL A 33 -33.26 -74.89 32.67
C VAL A 33 -31.75 -74.84 32.45
N ILE A 34 -31.06 -75.90 32.86
CA ILE A 34 -29.66 -76.11 32.55
C ILE A 34 -29.66 -76.08 31.03
N GLU A 35 -29.07 -75.03 30.44
CA GLU A 35 -28.95 -74.95 28.98
C GLU A 35 -28.19 -76.22 28.56
N ASP A 36 -28.90 -77.21 28.04
CA ASP A 36 -28.27 -78.41 27.50
C ASP A 36 -27.26 -77.95 26.44
N LEU A 37 -26.15 -78.69 26.29
CA LEU A 37 -25.15 -78.39 25.25
C LEU A 37 -25.79 -78.23 23.87
N SER A 38 -26.89 -78.94 23.62
CA SER A 38 -27.71 -78.79 22.41
C SER A 38 -28.46 -77.47 22.32
N MET A 39 -28.96 -76.91 23.44
CA MET A 39 -29.61 -75.60 23.47
C MET A 39 -28.60 -74.46 23.28
N GLU A 40 -27.42 -74.55 23.89
CA GLU A 40 -26.33 -73.60 23.62
C GLU A 40 -25.88 -73.64 22.15
N LEU A 41 -25.72 -74.84 21.59
CA LEU A 41 -25.33 -75.01 20.19
C LEU A 41 -26.41 -74.50 19.25
N ALA A 42 -27.69 -74.75 19.56
CA ALA A 42 -28.81 -74.17 18.83
C ALA A 42 -28.81 -72.64 18.89
N ARG A 43 -28.53 -72.03 20.05
CA ARG A 43 -28.44 -70.57 20.20
C ARG A 43 -27.30 -69.99 19.38
N LYS A 44 -26.10 -70.59 19.43
CA LYS A 44 -24.95 -70.22 18.58
C LYS A 44 -25.26 -70.38 17.10
N CYS A 45 -25.95 -71.45 16.71
CA CYS A 45 -26.42 -71.63 15.33
C CYS A 45 -27.42 -70.56 14.92
N THR A 46 -28.37 -70.17 15.79
CA THR A 46 -29.31 -69.09 15.50
C THR A 46 -28.63 -67.72 15.41
N GLU A 47 -27.62 -67.46 16.24
CA GLU A 47 -26.81 -66.24 16.18
C GLU A 47 -26.01 -66.16 14.88
N LEU A 48 -25.36 -67.26 14.47
CA LEU A 48 -24.62 -67.37 13.20
C LEU A 48 -25.50 -67.20 11.95
N ILE A 49 -26.76 -67.63 12.02
CA ILE A 49 -27.72 -67.52 10.91
C ILE A 49 -28.43 -66.16 10.93
N SER A 50 -28.41 -65.42 12.05
CA SER A 50 -29.16 -64.17 12.17
C SER A 50 -28.53 -63.02 11.36
N ASP A 51 -29.32 -62.48 10.43
CA ASP A 51 -28.92 -61.32 9.60
C ASP A 51 -28.58 -60.08 10.42
N ILE A 52 -29.16 -59.94 11.62
CA ILE A 52 -28.95 -58.80 12.51
C ILE A 52 -27.52 -58.83 13.08
N HIS A 53 -27.10 -59.96 13.65
CA HIS A 53 -25.73 -60.09 14.15
C HIS A 53 -24.70 -59.99 13.03
N TYR A 54 -24.96 -60.59 11.86
CA TYR A 54 -24.07 -60.44 10.71
C TYR A 54 -23.89 -58.96 10.31
N LYS A 55 -24.97 -58.18 10.24
CA LYS A 55 -24.90 -56.74 9.90
C LYS A 55 -24.21 -55.93 11.00
N GLU A 56 -24.39 -56.27 12.26
CA GLU A 56 -23.70 -55.62 13.38
C GLU A 56 -22.19 -55.93 13.38
N GLU A 57 -21.79 -57.18 13.17
CA GLU A 57 -20.38 -57.56 13.03
C GLU A 57 -19.73 -56.95 11.79
N TYR A 58 -20.46 -56.87 10.68
CA TYR A 58 -20.00 -56.16 9.47
C TYR A 58 -19.77 -54.67 9.76
N LYS A 59 -20.68 -54.00 10.47
CA LYS A 59 -20.48 -52.60 10.88
C LYS A 59 -19.29 -52.44 11.82
N LYS A 60 -19.13 -53.35 12.80
CA LYS A 60 -17.99 -53.35 13.75
C LYS A 60 -16.66 -53.68 13.08
N SER A 61 -16.66 -54.44 11.98
CA SER A 61 -15.45 -54.83 11.24
C SER A 61 -15.12 -53.87 10.09
N LYS A 62 -16.10 -53.13 9.56
CA LYS A 62 -15.88 -52.07 8.55
C LYS A 62 -14.84 -51.05 8.99
N ASP A 63 -14.83 -50.69 10.26
CA ASP A 63 -13.89 -49.72 10.82
C ASP A 63 -12.53 -50.33 11.17
N LYS A 64 -12.39 -51.67 11.09
CA LYS A 64 -11.14 -52.42 11.34
C LYS A 64 -10.38 -52.75 10.06
N CYS A 65 -10.62 -52.03 8.96
CA CYS A 65 -9.75 -52.13 7.79
C CYS A 65 -8.39 -51.52 8.14
N THR A 66 -7.38 -52.35 8.41
CA THR A 66 -6.01 -51.87 8.60
C THR A 66 -5.50 -51.31 7.28
N PHE A 67 -5.41 -49.98 7.18
CA PHE A 67 -4.85 -49.33 6.00
C PHE A 67 -3.40 -49.77 5.84
N VAL A 68 -3.06 -50.36 4.68
CA VAL A 68 -1.66 -50.65 4.34
C VAL A 68 -0.93 -49.31 4.32
N PRO A 69 0.12 -49.11 5.15
CA PRO A 69 0.84 -47.84 5.15
C PRO A 69 1.32 -47.56 3.74
N ASP A 70 1.12 -46.31 3.29
CA ASP A 70 1.51 -45.89 1.95
C ASP A 70 2.97 -46.28 1.71
N THR A 71 3.26 -46.85 0.53
CA THR A 71 4.64 -47.11 0.14
C THR A 71 5.42 -45.78 0.16
N PRO A 72 6.74 -45.82 0.43
CA PRO A 72 7.56 -44.61 0.47
C PRO A 72 7.50 -43.81 -0.85
N MET A 73 7.22 -44.47 -1.97
CA MET A 73 6.95 -43.82 -3.24
C MET A 73 5.62 -43.05 -3.24
N LEU A 74 4.56 -43.65 -2.70
CA LEU A 74 3.24 -43.02 -2.62
C LEU A 74 3.22 -41.85 -1.63
N THR A 75 3.95 -41.93 -0.51
CA THR A 75 4.12 -40.79 0.41
C THR A 75 4.89 -39.66 -0.27
N HIS A 76 5.95 -39.96 -1.02
CA HIS A 76 6.69 -38.98 -1.81
C HIS A 76 5.80 -38.29 -2.86
N VAL A 77 4.98 -39.05 -3.59
CA VAL A 77 4.01 -38.50 -4.55
C VAL A 77 2.96 -37.62 -3.86
N LYS A 78 2.45 -38.02 -2.69
CA LYS A 78 1.51 -37.19 -1.90
C LYS A 78 2.17 -35.89 -1.42
N ASN A 79 3.44 -35.94 -1.01
CA ASN A 79 4.21 -34.78 -0.58
C ASN A 79 4.45 -33.82 -1.76
N ILE A 80 4.89 -34.33 -2.92
CA ILE A 80 5.03 -33.54 -4.15
C ILE A 80 3.68 -32.93 -4.54
N GLY A 81 2.61 -33.71 -4.52
CA GLY A 81 1.25 -33.21 -4.78
C GLY A 81 0.85 -32.09 -3.82
N ALA A 82 1.26 -32.16 -2.54
CA ALA A 82 1.05 -31.10 -1.58
C ALA A 82 1.89 -29.84 -1.86
N PHE A 83 3.11 -29.99 -2.40
CA PHE A 83 3.97 -28.87 -2.81
C PHE A 83 3.45 -28.17 -4.07
N ILE A 84 2.96 -28.94 -5.05
CA ILE A 84 2.45 -28.42 -6.32
C ILE A 84 1.00 -27.92 -6.19
N SER A 85 0.25 -28.38 -5.18
CA SER A 85 -1.14 -28.00 -4.98
C SER A 85 -1.32 -26.49 -4.87
N GLU A 86 -1.95 -25.93 -5.89
CA GLU A 86 -2.28 -24.51 -5.96
C GLU A 86 -3.17 -24.07 -4.79
N ALA A 87 -4.08 -24.92 -4.33
CA ALA A 87 -4.93 -24.64 -3.18
C ALA A 87 -4.11 -24.45 -1.90
N LYS A 88 -3.12 -25.33 -1.65
CA LYS A 88 -2.21 -25.20 -0.50
C LYS A 88 -1.29 -23.99 -0.64
N TYR A 89 -0.79 -23.71 -1.84
CA TYR A 89 0.01 -22.52 -2.13
C TYR A 89 -0.77 -21.22 -1.88
N ARG A 90 -1.95 -21.06 -2.51
CA ARG A 90 -2.85 -19.91 -2.30
C ARG A 90 -3.26 -19.78 -0.84
N GLY A 91 -3.47 -20.90 -0.14
CA GLY A 91 -3.72 -20.93 1.31
C GLY A 91 -2.57 -20.33 2.11
N LYS A 92 -1.33 -20.79 1.89
CA LYS A 92 -0.13 -20.25 2.56
C LYS A 92 0.07 -18.77 2.26
N VAL A 93 -0.12 -18.35 1.01
CA VAL A 93 -0.05 -16.93 0.62
C VAL A 93 -1.08 -16.10 1.37
N LYS A 94 -2.32 -16.58 1.52
CA LYS A 94 -3.35 -15.88 2.30
C LYS A 94 -3.00 -15.79 3.78
N VAL A 95 -2.42 -16.84 4.37
CA VAL A 95 -1.96 -16.84 5.79
C VAL A 95 -0.82 -15.85 5.99
N ASN A 96 0.16 -15.84 5.08
CA ASN A 96 1.26 -14.87 5.13
C ASN A 96 0.77 -13.44 4.92
N LEU A 97 -0.20 -13.23 4.03
CA LEU A 97 -0.83 -11.92 3.80
C LEU A 97 -1.65 -11.48 5.02
N SER A 98 -2.33 -12.41 5.72
CA SER A 98 -3.02 -12.10 6.97
C SER A 98 -2.08 -11.75 8.12
N ASN A 99 -0.84 -12.25 8.09
CA ASN A 99 0.22 -11.94 9.05
C ASN A 99 1.09 -10.74 8.63
N SER A 100 0.67 -9.98 7.61
CA SER A 100 1.38 -8.77 7.19
C SER A 100 1.36 -7.71 8.29
N LEU A 101 2.48 -6.98 8.44
CA LEU A 101 2.66 -5.87 9.39
C LEU A 101 1.49 -4.88 9.37
N TYR A 102 0.96 -4.58 8.18
CA TYR A 102 -0.16 -3.64 8.00
C TYR A 102 -1.48 -4.11 8.63
N LYS A 103 -1.67 -5.41 8.83
CA LYS A 103 -2.88 -5.96 9.48
C LYS A 103 -2.76 -6.08 10.99
N GLN A 104 -1.53 -6.07 11.52
CA GLN A 104 -1.26 -6.05 12.96
C GLN A 104 -1.42 -4.64 13.56
N MET A 105 -1.38 -3.59 12.73
CA MET A 105 -1.65 -2.22 13.17
C MET A 105 -3.10 -2.06 13.65
N PRO A 106 -3.35 -1.26 14.70
CA PRO A 106 -4.70 -0.99 15.17
C PRO A 106 -5.51 -0.31 14.06
N ALA A 107 -6.78 -0.71 13.93
CA ALA A 107 -7.65 -0.18 12.89
C ALA A 107 -7.88 1.33 13.13
N THR A 108 -7.50 2.15 12.15
CA THR A 108 -7.82 3.58 12.11
C THR A 108 -9.29 3.77 11.69
N ILE A 109 -9.88 4.91 12.05
CA ILE A 109 -11.26 5.27 11.70
C ILE A 109 -11.47 5.14 10.18
N ASP A 110 -10.54 5.64 9.38
CA ASP A 110 -10.61 5.58 7.91
C ASP A 110 -10.55 4.14 7.39
N SER A 111 -9.75 3.27 8.01
CA SER A 111 -9.66 1.86 7.63
C SER A 111 -10.93 1.08 7.96
N VAL A 112 -11.62 1.44 9.04
CA VAL A 112 -12.92 0.88 9.41
C VAL A 112 -13.98 1.34 8.42
N PHE A 113 -14.04 2.65 8.15
CA PHE A 113 -14.98 3.22 7.19
C PHE A 113 -14.79 2.64 5.78
N ALA A 114 -13.55 2.55 5.28
CA ALA A 114 -13.26 1.96 3.97
C ALA A 114 -13.67 0.48 3.86
N ARG A 115 -13.54 -0.28 4.96
CA ARG A 115 -14.03 -1.66 5.04
C ARG A 115 -15.55 -1.74 4.96
N GLU A 116 -16.26 -0.89 5.69
CA GLU A 116 -17.73 -0.83 5.67
C GLU A 116 -18.25 -0.47 4.27
N VAL A 117 -17.69 0.57 3.65
CA VAL A 117 -18.04 0.97 2.28
C VAL A 117 -17.77 -0.16 1.28
N SER A 118 -16.63 -0.84 1.39
CA SER A 118 -16.31 -1.99 0.52
C SER A 118 -17.28 -3.16 0.71
N GLN A 119 -17.73 -3.41 1.94
CA GLN A 119 -18.74 -4.45 2.21
C GLN A 119 -20.11 -4.08 1.64
N LEU A 120 -20.50 -2.80 1.71
CA LEU A 120 -21.75 -2.30 1.15
C LEU A 120 -21.74 -2.34 -0.39
N GLN A 121 -20.61 -2.00 -1.02
CA GLN A 121 -20.45 -2.01 -2.48
C GLN A 121 -20.21 -3.41 -3.06
N SER A 122 -19.90 -4.42 -2.24
CA SER A 122 -19.60 -5.76 -2.72
C SER A 122 -20.84 -6.48 -3.25
N GLU A 123 -20.86 -6.71 -4.57
CA GLU A 123 -21.91 -7.51 -5.21
C GLU A 123 -22.00 -8.93 -4.66
N VAL A 124 -20.87 -9.52 -4.26
CA VAL A 124 -20.84 -10.88 -3.69
C VAL A 124 -21.51 -10.90 -2.32
N ALA A 125 -21.22 -9.92 -1.47
CA ALA A 125 -21.87 -9.80 -0.16
C ALA A 125 -23.37 -9.50 -0.31
N TYR A 126 -23.73 -8.66 -1.29
CA TYR A 126 -25.13 -8.40 -1.64
C TYR A 126 -25.86 -9.67 -2.08
N LYS A 127 -25.30 -10.43 -3.03
CA LYS A 127 -25.88 -11.69 -3.53
C LYS A 127 -26.01 -12.72 -2.41
N GLN A 128 -25.00 -12.87 -1.55
CA GLN A 128 -25.08 -13.77 -0.40
C GLN A 128 -26.19 -13.38 0.58
N LYS A 129 -26.34 -12.09 0.91
CA LYS A 129 -27.44 -11.61 1.76
C LYS A 129 -28.79 -11.80 1.09
N HIS A 130 -28.88 -11.52 -0.21
CA HIS A 130 -30.08 -11.71 -1.00
C HIS A 130 -30.47 -13.19 -1.04
N ASP A 131 -29.55 -14.09 -1.33
CA ASP A 131 -29.81 -15.54 -1.38
C ASP A 131 -30.12 -16.12 0.00
N ALA A 132 -29.54 -15.57 1.07
CA ALA A 132 -29.88 -15.93 2.44
C ALA A 132 -31.29 -15.43 2.84
N ALA A 133 -31.73 -14.28 2.33
CA ALA A 133 -33.08 -13.76 2.52
C ALA A 133 -34.10 -14.40 1.55
N LYS A 134 -33.63 -14.91 0.41
CA LYS A 134 -34.46 -15.54 -0.61
C LYS A 134 -35.00 -16.86 -0.09
N GLY A 135 -36.29 -16.87 0.26
CA GLY A 135 -36.97 -18.03 0.83
C GLY A 135 -37.20 -17.93 2.34
N VAL A 136 -36.67 -16.91 3.01
CA VAL A 136 -37.12 -16.52 4.35
C VAL A 136 -38.36 -15.65 4.16
N SER A 137 -39.51 -16.29 3.97
CA SER A 137 -40.78 -15.57 4.05
C SER A 137 -41.03 -15.24 5.52
N ASP A 138 -41.11 -13.95 5.85
CA ASP A 138 -41.47 -13.49 7.20
C ASP A 138 -42.76 -14.17 7.69
N TYR A 139 -43.67 -14.53 6.80
CA TYR A 139 -44.93 -15.22 7.10
C TYR A 139 -44.78 -16.63 7.70
N ALA A 140 -43.72 -17.38 7.40
CA ALA A 140 -43.56 -18.76 7.88
C ALA A 140 -42.96 -18.84 9.30
N HIS A 141 -42.24 -17.80 9.73
CA HIS A 141 -41.59 -17.70 11.05
C HIS A 141 -42.04 -16.45 11.82
N MET A 142 -43.15 -15.84 11.39
CA MET A 142 -43.74 -14.65 12.01
C MET A 142 -44.40 -15.02 13.33
N LYS A 143 -43.90 -14.44 14.43
CA LYS A 143 -44.64 -14.47 15.70
C LYS A 143 -45.87 -13.55 15.65
N GLU A 144 -45.77 -12.43 14.92
CA GLU A 144 -46.83 -11.43 14.79
C GLU A 144 -46.83 -10.78 13.38
N PRO A 145 -47.99 -10.67 12.70
CA PRO A 145 -48.08 -10.03 11.40
C PRO A 145 -47.68 -8.56 11.38
N PRO A 146 -47.17 -8.03 10.25
CA PRO A 146 -46.76 -6.62 10.13
C PRO A 146 -47.92 -5.67 10.39
N ASP A 147 -49.13 -6.03 9.96
CA ASP A 147 -50.34 -5.25 10.20
C ASP A 147 -50.69 -5.18 11.68
N LEU A 148 -50.52 -6.30 12.40
CA LEU A 148 -50.75 -6.37 13.84
C LEU A 148 -49.70 -5.55 14.59
N ARG A 149 -48.43 -5.64 14.18
CA ARG A 149 -47.32 -4.84 14.74
C ARG A 149 -47.57 -3.35 14.54
N HIS A 150 -47.93 -2.94 13.32
CA HIS A 150 -48.25 -1.54 13.03
C HIS A 150 -49.46 -1.07 13.83
N ALA A 151 -50.52 -1.87 13.92
CA ALA A 151 -51.68 -1.56 14.75
C ALA A 151 -51.32 -1.42 16.24
N MET A 152 -50.47 -2.29 16.78
CA MET A 152 -49.98 -2.20 18.16
C MET A 152 -49.12 -0.96 18.39
N GLU A 153 -48.29 -0.57 17.43
CA GLU A 153 -47.44 0.62 17.51
C GLU A 153 -48.27 1.90 17.44
N VAL A 154 -49.23 1.96 16.51
CA VAL A 154 -50.21 3.04 16.42
C VAL A 154 -51.01 3.13 17.72
N ASN A 155 -51.48 2.01 18.27
CA ASN A 155 -52.19 1.98 19.55
C ASN A 155 -51.29 2.42 20.72
N LYS A 156 -50.01 2.02 20.74
CA LYS A 156 -49.03 2.48 21.74
C LYS A 156 -48.84 3.99 21.69
N HIS A 157 -48.77 4.58 20.49
CA HIS A 157 -48.67 6.03 20.29
C HIS A 157 -49.98 6.78 20.60
N GLN A 158 -51.13 6.17 20.34
CA GLN A 158 -52.44 6.74 20.68
C GLN A 158 -52.75 6.63 22.18
N SER A 159 -52.23 5.61 22.86
CA SER A 159 -52.46 5.39 24.27
C SER A 159 -51.64 6.36 25.12
N ASN A 160 -52.27 7.03 26.08
CA ASN A 160 -51.58 7.85 27.09
C ASN A 160 -50.88 7.00 28.17
N ILE A 161 -50.62 5.70 27.93
CA ILE A 161 -50.06 4.78 28.92
C ILE A 161 -48.58 5.09 29.17
N SER A 162 -47.81 5.38 28.12
CA SER A 162 -46.43 5.87 28.27
C SER A 162 -46.40 7.19 29.03
N TYR A 163 -47.24 8.15 28.65
CA TYR A 163 -47.36 9.43 29.37
C TYR A 163 -47.72 9.24 30.84
N ARG A 164 -48.67 8.36 31.16
CA ARG A 164 -49.04 8.04 32.56
C ARG A 164 -47.90 7.36 33.32
N LYS A 165 -47.13 6.49 32.67
CA LYS A 165 -45.93 5.88 33.26
C LYS A 165 -44.84 6.91 33.49
N ASP A 166 -44.54 7.78 32.52
CA ASP A 166 -43.57 8.86 32.68
C ASP A 166 -43.99 9.85 33.77
N VAL A 167 -45.29 10.16 33.87
CA VAL A 167 -45.87 10.96 34.98
C VAL A 167 -45.73 10.23 36.32
N GLN A 168 -45.91 8.91 36.35
CA GLN A 168 -45.75 8.12 37.55
C GLN A 168 -44.27 8.00 37.95
N ASP A 169 -43.36 7.80 37.01
CA ASP A 169 -41.91 7.76 37.23
C ASP A 169 -41.38 9.14 37.68
N THR A 170 -41.93 10.24 37.14
CA THR A 170 -41.59 11.60 37.58
C THR A 170 -42.22 11.99 38.91
N HIS A 171 -43.34 11.38 39.32
CA HIS A 171 -44.00 11.63 40.61
C HIS A 171 -43.71 10.59 41.69
N THR A 172 -42.99 9.51 41.36
CA THR A 172 -42.49 8.55 42.34
C THR A 172 -41.25 9.15 43.00
N TYR A 173 -41.47 10.06 43.95
CA TYR A 173 -40.44 10.43 44.91
C TYR A 173 -40.23 9.24 45.85
N THR A 174 -39.33 8.32 45.48
CA THR A 174 -38.61 7.56 46.49
C THR A 174 -37.92 8.57 47.38
N ALA A 175 -38.33 8.65 48.65
CA ALA A 175 -37.60 9.39 49.66
C ALA A 175 -36.27 8.66 49.89
N GLU A 176 -35.34 8.82 48.96
CA GLU A 176 -33.95 8.47 49.17
C GLU A 176 -33.52 9.26 50.40
N LEU A 177 -33.30 8.54 51.50
CA LEU A 177 -32.69 9.06 52.73
C LEU A 177 -31.36 9.78 52.47
N ASP A 178 -30.82 9.62 51.27
CA ASP A 178 -29.55 10.12 50.79
C ASP A 178 -29.62 11.44 49.98
N ARG A 179 -30.83 12.04 49.81
CA ARG A 179 -30.98 13.34 49.14
C ARG A 179 -30.11 14.41 49.82
N PRO A 180 -29.34 15.22 49.05
CA PRO A 180 -28.39 16.18 49.60
C PRO A 180 -29.05 17.23 50.50
N ASP A 181 -30.31 17.57 50.23
CA ASP A 181 -31.10 18.55 51.00
C ASP A 181 -31.45 18.00 52.40
N ILE A 182 -31.83 16.72 52.48
CA ILE A 182 -32.17 16.01 53.71
C ILE A 182 -30.89 15.68 54.49
N LYS A 183 -29.81 15.30 53.79
CA LYS A 183 -28.47 15.18 54.39
C LYS A 183 -28.00 16.49 54.99
N LYS A 184 -28.15 17.61 54.26
CA LYS A 184 -27.82 18.93 54.78
C LYS A 184 -28.71 19.28 55.97
N ALA A 185 -30.01 19.05 55.89
CA ALA A 185 -30.93 19.34 57.01
C ALA A 185 -30.61 18.50 58.26
N THR A 186 -30.26 17.22 58.10
CA THR A 186 -29.85 16.34 59.21
C THR A 186 -28.46 16.67 59.74
N GLN A 187 -27.50 17.07 58.89
CA GLN A 187 -26.20 17.60 59.30
C GLN A 187 -26.36 18.93 60.04
N ILE A 188 -27.21 19.83 59.53
CA ILE A 188 -27.55 21.11 60.17
C ILE A 188 -28.25 20.83 61.50
N SER A 189 -29.17 19.87 61.60
CA SER A 189 -29.81 19.52 62.88
C SER A 189 -28.80 18.93 63.88
N LYS A 190 -27.82 18.15 63.42
CA LYS A 190 -26.70 17.66 64.24
C LYS A 190 -25.79 18.80 64.71
N ILE A 191 -25.48 19.77 63.85
CA ILE A 191 -24.67 20.97 64.17
C ILE A 191 -25.41 21.91 65.13
N ILE A 192 -26.71 22.14 64.92
CA ILE A 192 -27.57 22.96 65.78
C ILE A 192 -27.78 22.29 67.14
N SER A 193 -27.87 20.96 67.16
CA SER A 193 -27.89 20.22 68.42
C SER A 193 -26.51 20.32 69.08
N ASN A 194 -26.42 20.99 70.23
CA ASN A 194 -25.18 21.06 71.02
C ASN A 194 -24.73 19.70 71.62
N ALA A 195 -25.24 18.58 71.10
CA ALA A 195 -24.99 17.22 71.58
C ALA A 195 -23.55 16.75 71.30
N GLU A 196 -22.96 17.12 70.16
CA GLU A 196 -21.55 16.83 69.85
C GLU A 196 -20.60 17.85 70.51
N TYR A 197 -21.00 19.12 70.57
CA TYR A 197 -20.25 20.19 71.24
C TYR A 197 -20.05 19.90 72.75
N LYS A 198 -21.05 19.35 73.44
CA LYS A 198 -20.92 18.93 74.85
C LYS A 198 -20.08 17.66 75.05
N LYS A 199 -19.87 16.84 74.02
CA LYS A 199 -18.98 15.66 74.11
C LYS A 199 -17.49 16.01 74.05
N GLY A 200 -17.15 17.19 73.50
CA GLY A 200 -15.77 17.62 73.23
C GLY A 200 -15.28 18.81 74.05
N GLN A 201 -16.03 19.31 75.03
CA GLN A 201 -15.58 20.38 75.95
C GLN A 201 -14.58 19.84 76.99
N GLY A 202 -13.45 19.35 76.50
CA GLY A 202 -12.22 19.19 77.25
C GLY A 202 -11.09 19.56 76.29
N VAL A 203 -10.37 20.64 76.60
CA VAL A 203 -9.16 21.16 75.91
C VAL A 203 -9.38 22.26 74.86
N MET A 204 -9.57 23.47 75.38
CA MET A 204 -8.81 24.72 75.15
C MET A 204 -8.40 25.13 73.72
N ASN A 205 -9.02 26.22 73.25
CA ASN A 205 -8.41 27.41 72.63
C ASN A 205 -7.15 27.23 71.75
N LYS A 206 -7.32 26.83 70.48
CA LYS A 206 -6.47 27.30 69.36
C LYS A 206 -7.32 27.41 68.12
N GLU A 207 -7.31 28.59 67.47
CA GLU A 207 -7.86 28.75 66.13
C GLU A 207 -7.24 27.68 65.20
N PRO A 208 -8.02 26.95 64.38
CA PRO A 208 -7.45 25.92 63.52
C PRO A 208 -6.68 26.61 62.39
N ALA A 209 -5.36 26.36 62.34
CA ALA A 209 -4.49 26.82 61.28
C ALA A 209 -4.97 26.30 59.92
N VAL A 210 -5.44 27.20 59.07
CA VAL A 210 -5.76 26.98 57.65
C VAL A 210 -4.47 27.07 56.83
N ILE A 211 -3.46 26.28 57.20
CA ILE A 211 -2.15 26.24 56.52
C ILE A 211 -1.94 24.80 56.03
N GLY A 212 -1.70 24.62 54.73
CA GLY A 212 -1.45 23.31 54.11
C GLY A 212 -2.58 22.70 53.28
N ARG A 213 -3.68 23.44 53.02
CA ARG A 213 -4.74 22.99 52.09
C ARG A 213 -4.35 23.38 50.67
N PRO A 214 -4.11 22.42 49.75
CA PRO A 214 -3.66 22.71 48.38
C PRO A 214 -4.61 23.66 47.64
N ASP A 215 -5.91 23.54 47.91
CA ASP A 215 -6.99 24.36 47.38
C ASP A 215 -6.86 25.83 47.78
N PHE A 216 -6.42 26.10 49.02
CA PHE A 216 -6.23 27.45 49.53
C PHE A 216 -4.89 28.04 49.07
N GLU A 217 -3.84 27.23 49.03
CA GLU A 217 -2.53 27.61 48.48
C GLU A 217 -2.64 27.98 47.01
N HIS A 218 -3.34 27.16 46.22
CA HIS A 218 -3.63 27.44 44.82
C HIS A 218 -4.44 28.73 44.65
N ALA A 219 -5.48 28.96 45.46
CA ALA A 219 -6.25 30.20 45.41
C ALA A 219 -5.39 31.43 45.73
N VAL A 220 -4.46 31.31 46.69
CA VAL A 220 -3.51 32.36 47.04
C VAL A 220 -2.51 32.60 45.91
N GLU A 221 -2.01 31.56 45.24
CA GLU A 221 -1.12 31.69 44.08
C GLU A 221 -1.81 32.31 42.88
N VAL A 222 -3.03 31.87 42.56
CA VAL A 222 -3.86 32.44 41.50
C VAL A 222 -4.13 33.91 41.77
N ALA A 223 -4.50 34.27 43.01
CA ALA A 223 -4.70 35.66 43.40
C ALA A 223 -3.42 36.50 43.31
N LYS A 224 -2.25 35.92 43.62
CA LYS A 224 -0.95 36.58 43.44
C LYS A 224 -0.63 36.79 41.94
N LEU A 225 -0.96 35.83 41.07
CA LEU A 225 -0.72 35.92 39.63
C LEU A 225 -1.68 36.91 38.94
N SER A 226 -2.94 36.96 39.38
CA SER A 226 -3.96 37.85 38.83
C SER A 226 -3.95 39.26 39.43
N SER A 227 -3.13 39.51 40.46
CA SER A 227 -3.06 40.81 41.13
C SER A 227 -2.48 41.88 40.22
N GLN A 228 -3.30 42.87 39.89
CA GLN A 228 -2.88 44.06 39.15
C GLN A 228 -1.82 44.87 39.90
N VAL A 229 -1.79 44.81 41.24
CA VAL A 229 -0.80 45.52 42.05
C VAL A 229 0.59 44.93 41.81
N LYS A 230 0.72 43.61 41.85
CA LYS A 230 1.99 42.91 41.56
C LYS A 230 2.41 43.07 40.11
N TYR A 231 1.44 43.10 39.18
CA TYR A 231 1.71 43.37 37.77
C TYR A 231 2.30 44.77 37.57
N LYS A 232 1.71 45.80 38.21
CA LYS A 232 2.23 47.18 38.15
C LYS A 232 3.60 47.30 38.81
N GLU A 233 3.82 46.64 39.94
CA GLU A 233 5.12 46.60 40.61
C GLU A 233 6.22 45.96 39.74
N LYS A 234 5.93 44.84 39.07
CA LYS A 234 6.85 44.24 38.09
C LYS A 234 7.10 45.16 36.90
N PHE A 235 6.07 45.81 36.37
CA PHE A 235 6.21 46.77 35.27
C PHE A 235 7.09 47.96 35.67
N ASP A 236 6.84 48.52 36.85
CA ASP A 236 7.60 49.64 37.40
C ASP A 236 9.06 49.27 37.66
N ASN A 237 9.34 48.03 38.11
CA ASN A 237 10.70 47.56 38.38
C ASN A 237 11.45 47.09 37.12
N GLU A 238 10.76 46.46 36.16
CA GLU A 238 11.41 45.78 35.04
C GLU A 238 11.40 46.59 33.73
N MET A 239 10.42 47.46 33.53
CA MET A 239 10.20 48.18 32.26
C MET A 239 10.35 49.70 32.35
N LYS A 240 10.23 50.31 33.53
CA LYS A 240 10.21 51.78 33.67
C LYS A 240 11.55 52.44 33.33
N ASP A 241 12.67 51.79 33.66
CA ASP A 241 14.03 52.31 33.40
C ASP A 241 14.66 51.77 32.10
N LYS A 242 14.03 50.78 31.45
CA LYS A 242 14.52 50.21 30.18
C LYS A 242 13.86 50.93 29.01
N LYS A 243 14.55 51.92 28.43
CA LYS A 243 14.17 52.44 27.10
C LYS A 243 14.13 51.26 26.13
N HIS A 244 12.96 50.95 25.57
CA HIS A 244 12.79 49.90 24.57
C HIS A 244 13.71 50.19 23.37
N HIS A 245 14.88 49.54 23.31
CA HIS A 245 15.68 49.48 22.09
C HIS A 245 15.00 48.49 21.16
N TYR A 246 13.99 48.95 20.42
CA TYR A 246 13.42 48.17 19.34
C TYR A 246 14.41 48.16 18.18
N ASN A 247 15.12 47.04 18.00
CA ASN A 247 15.93 46.82 16.82
C ASN A 247 15.06 46.15 15.75
N PRO A 248 14.63 46.86 14.69
CA PRO A 248 13.77 46.29 13.66
C PRO A 248 14.44 45.11 12.93
N LEU A 249 15.78 45.10 12.84
CA LEU A 249 16.56 44.02 12.23
C LEU A 249 16.57 42.74 13.09
N GLU A 250 16.28 42.87 14.38
CA GLU A 250 16.28 41.73 15.30
C GLU A 250 14.87 41.23 15.63
N SER A 251 13.85 41.92 15.11
CA SER A 251 12.47 41.48 15.23
C SER A 251 12.29 40.07 14.68
N ALA A 252 11.47 39.27 15.36
CA ALA A 252 11.19 37.88 14.96
C ALA A 252 10.69 37.81 13.51
N SER A 253 9.84 38.77 13.12
CA SER A 253 9.30 38.89 11.77
C SER A 253 10.40 39.15 10.72
N PHE A 254 11.37 40.03 11.04
CA PHE A 254 12.48 40.30 10.12
C PHE A 254 13.40 39.09 9.97
N LYS A 255 13.73 38.40 11.07
CA LYS A 255 14.50 37.15 11.04
C LYS A 255 13.78 36.07 10.22
N GLN A 256 12.47 35.93 10.39
CA GLN A 256 11.66 34.98 9.63
C GLN A 256 11.68 35.29 8.13
N ASN A 257 11.54 36.57 7.75
CA ASN A 257 11.63 37.00 6.36
C ASN A 257 13.02 36.76 5.77
N GLN A 258 14.09 36.98 6.55
CA GLN A 258 15.45 36.70 6.12
C GLN A 258 15.67 35.21 5.87
N LEU A 259 15.19 34.34 6.77
CA LEU A 259 15.26 32.88 6.61
C LEU A 259 14.42 32.41 5.41
N ALA A 260 13.23 32.96 5.22
CA ALA A 260 12.39 32.66 4.06
C ALA A 260 13.07 33.09 2.74
N ALA A 261 13.76 34.24 2.72
CA ALA A 261 14.51 34.70 1.57
C ALA A 261 15.74 33.81 1.26
N ILE A 262 16.43 33.33 2.29
CA ILE A 262 17.54 32.36 2.14
C ILE A 262 17.00 31.02 1.60
N LEU A 263 15.90 30.52 2.15
CA LEU A 263 15.27 29.26 1.73
C LEU A 263 14.74 29.32 0.29
N ALA A 264 14.20 30.47 -0.12
CA ALA A 264 13.70 30.69 -1.48
C ALA A 264 14.80 31.02 -2.50
N SER A 265 16.05 31.23 -2.07
CA SER A 265 17.14 31.59 -2.98
C SER A 265 17.68 30.36 -3.72
N ASP A 266 17.48 30.34 -5.04
CA ASP A 266 18.04 29.29 -5.92
C ASP A 266 19.56 29.11 -5.77
N ARG A 267 20.29 30.19 -5.45
CA ARG A 267 21.75 30.15 -5.30
C ARG A 267 22.15 29.36 -4.05
N GLU A 268 21.53 29.68 -2.91
CA GLU A 268 21.79 28.97 -1.65
C GLU A 268 21.30 27.52 -1.74
N TYR A 269 20.15 27.29 -2.38
CA TYR A 269 19.64 25.96 -2.65
C TYR A 269 20.63 25.11 -3.45
N LYS A 270 21.19 25.63 -4.55
CA LYS A 270 22.19 24.91 -5.36
C LYS A 270 23.46 24.63 -4.56
N LYS A 271 23.93 25.60 -3.79
CA LYS A 271 25.10 25.43 -2.92
C LYS A 271 24.88 24.32 -1.88
N LEU A 272 23.75 24.34 -1.17
CA LEU A 272 23.37 23.29 -0.21
C LEU A 272 23.17 21.93 -0.89
N PHE A 273 22.62 21.90 -2.11
CA PHE A 273 22.46 20.68 -2.89
C PHE A 273 23.82 20.08 -3.27
N GLU A 274 24.77 20.90 -3.70
CA GLU A 274 26.14 20.49 -4.03
C GLU A 274 26.89 19.97 -2.80
N GLU A 275 26.79 20.66 -1.66
CA GLU A 275 27.40 20.23 -0.38
C GLU A 275 26.83 18.88 0.09
N ASN A 276 25.54 18.64 -0.14
CA ASN A 276 24.87 17.40 0.24
C ASN A 276 24.80 16.36 -0.88
N ARG A 277 25.52 16.57 -2.00
CA ARG A 277 25.48 15.71 -3.18
C ARG A 277 26.20 14.38 -2.93
N GLY A 278 25.50 13.46 -2.28
CA GLY A 278 26.00 12.13 -1.90
C GLY A 278 25.56 11.67 -0.51
N LEU A 279 24.98 12.56 0.30
CA LEU A 279 24.46 12.21 1.62
C LEU A 279 23.03 11.65 1.56
N TYR A 280 22.27 12.02 0.51
CA TYR A 280 20.94 11.49 0.26
C TYR A 280 21.03 10.15 -0.48
N HIS A 281 20.66 9.07 0.21
CA HIS A 281 20.31 7.81 -0.45
C HIS A 281 18.93 7.98 -1.10
N PHE A 282 18.91 8.19 -2.41
CA PHE A 282 17.68 8.13 -3.19
C PHE A 282 17.48 6.69 -3.64
N ASP A 283 16.46 6.03 -3.11
CA ASP A 283 15.95 4.80 -3.69
C ASP A 283 15.27 5.16 -5.01
N ALA A 284 16.01 5.07 -6.12
CA ALA A 284 15.49 5.37 -7.46
C ALA A 284 14.23 4.56 -7.79
N ASP A 285 14.08 3.40 -7.15
CA ASP A 285 12.96 2.47 -7.30
C ASP A 285 11.81 2.72 -6.31
N ALA A 286 11.86 3.80 -5.51
CA ALA A 286 10.72 4.15 -4.67
C ALA A 286 9.49 4.39 -5.54
N ALA A 287 8.35 3.82 -5.14
CA ALA A 287 7.12 3.81 -5.94
C ALA A 287 6.69 5.23 -6.38
N ASP A 288 6.89 6.23 -5.52
CA ASP A 288 6.56 7.63 -5.81
C ASP A 288 7.46 8.21 -6.91
N HIS A 289 8.76 7.90 -6.91
CA HIS A 289 9.69 8.34 -7.94
C HIS A 289 9.37 7.72 -9.31
N LEU A 290 9.06 6.41 -9.33
CA LEU A 290 8.61 5.72 -10.54
C LEU A 290 7.31 6.32 -11.09
N HIS A 291 6.35 6.62 -10.22
CA HIS A 291 5.09 7.26 -10.60
C HIS A 291 5.32 8.67 -11.18
N HIS A 292 6.15 9.50 -10.54
CA HIS A 292 6.49 10.82 -11.06
C HIS A 292 7.23 10.75 -12.39
N GLN A 293 8.16 9.80 -12.53
CA GLN A 293 8.86 9.57 -13.79
C GLN A 293 7.87 9.17 -14.89
N GLY A 294 6.97 8.21 -14.62
CA GLY A 294 5.91 7.80 -15.54
C GLY A 294 5.03 8.97 -15.98
N ASN A 295 4.56 9.79 -15.03
CA ASN A 295 3.76 10.97 -15.33
C ASN A 295 4.52 12.00 -16.17
N ALA A 296 5.80 12.24 -15.88
CA ALA A 296 6.65 13.12 -16.68
C ALA A 296 6.84 12.57 -18.11
N THR A 297 6.93 11.26 -18.28
CA THR A 297 7.01 10.64 -19.61
C THR A 297 5.71 10.83 -20.40
N LEU A 298 4.56 10.63 -19.75
CA LEU A 298 3.23 10.79 -20.36
C LEU A 298 2.93 12.25 -20.72
N GLN A 299 3.36 13.19 -19.90
CA GLN A 299 3.19 14.62 -20.15
C GLN A 299 4.16 15.18 -21.21
N SER A 300 5.21 14.42 -21.57
CA SER A 300 6.23 14.90 -22.50
C SER A 300 5.74 14.89 -23.95
N GLN A 301 5.62 16.08 -24.54
CA GLN A 301 5.30 16.25 -25.96
C GLN A 301 6.34 15.62 -26.90
N VAL A 302 7.61 15.56 -26.48
CA VAL A 302 8.69 14.97 -27.29
C VAL A 302 8.49 13.46 -27.41
N LYS A 303 8.24 12.77 -26.29
CA LYS A 303 7.97 11.33 -26.28
C LYS A 303 6.70 10.99 -27.04
N TYR A 304 5.65 11.80 -26.88
CA TYR A 304 4.42 11.66 -27.65
C TYR A 304 4.66 11.74 -29.17
N LYS A 305 5.45 12.72 -29.62
CA LYS A 305 5.81 12.84 -31.06
C LYS A 305 6.66 11.67 -31.54
N GLU A 306 7.59 11.19 -30.71
CA GLU A 306 8.42 10.03 -31.04
C GLU A 306 7.59 8.76 -31.27
N GLU A 307 6.62 8.48 -30.39
CA GLU A 307 5.69 7.36 -30.56
C GLU A 307 4.80 7.52 -31.80
N TYR A 308 4.31 8.74 -32.04
CA TYR A 308 3.54 9.06 -33.24
C TYR A 308 4.34 8.81 -34.52
N GLU A 309 5.59 9.26 -34.60
CA GLU A 309 6.47 9.04 -35.74
C GLU A 309 6.78 7.55 -35.95
N LYS A 310 7.03 6.80 -34.87
CA LYS A 310 7.21 5.33 -34.90
C LYS A 310 5.98 4.61 -35.43
N ASN A 311 4.78 5.13 -35.18
CA ASN A 311 3.53 4.54 -35.63
C ASN A 311 3.06 5.05 -37.00
N LYS A 312 3.59 6.18 -37.49
CA LYS A 312 3.19 6.84 -38.75
C LYS A 312 3.41 6.00 -40.03
N GLY A 313 4.09 4.86 -39.94
CA GLY A 313 4.26 3.90 -41.05
C GLY A 313 3.75 2.49 -40.74
N LYS A 314 3.21 2.24 -39.54
CA LYS A 314 2.62 0.94 -39.19
C LYS A 314 1.19 0.91 -39.71
N SER A 315 0.85 -0.11 -40.48
CA SER A 315 -0.52 -0.32 -40.92
C SER A 315 -1.44 -0.41 -39.70
N MET A 316 -2.54 0.34 -39.70
CA MET A 316 -3.57 0.29 -38.65
C MET A 316 -4.18 -1.11 -38.50
N LEU A 317 -4.09 -1.93 -39.56
CA LEU A 317 -4.28 -3.37 -39.53
C LEU A 317 -2.93 -4.06 -39.28
N GLU A 318 -2.36 -3.93 -38.08
CA GLU A 318 -1.75 -5.11 -37.49
C GLU A 318 -2.96 -5.97 -37.15
N PHE A 319 -3.29 -6.92 -38.03
CA PHE A 319 -4.37 -7.88 -37.86
C PHE A 319 -4.34 -8.26 -36.39
N VAL A 320 -5.35 -7.85 -35.60
CA VAL A 320 -5.44 -8.09 -34.15
C VAL A 320 -4.82 -9.44 -33.94
N GLU A 321 -3.63 -9.49 -33.33
CA GLU A 321 -2.80 -10.68 -33.36
C GLU A 321 -3.59 -11.79 -32.68
N THR A 322 -4.40 -12.50 -33.46
CA THR A 322 -5.22 -13.58 -32.96
C THR A 322 -4.23 -14.54 -32.32
N PRO A 323 -4.57 -15.21 -31.23
CA PRO A 323 -3.68 -16.21 -30.65
C PRO A 323 -3.14 -17.16 -31.72
N SER A 324 -3.95 -17.48 -32.74
CA SER A 324 -3.55 -18.23 -33.93
C SER A 324 -2.41 -17.58 -34.75
N TYR A 325 -2.46 -16.27 -35.00
CA TYR A 325 -1.41 -15.55 -35.73
C TYR A 325 -0.12 -15.43 -34.91
N GLN A 326 -0.22 -15.22 -33.59
CA GLN A 326 0.95 -15.22 -32.70
C GLN A 326 1.62 -16.59 -32.70
N THR A 327 0.84 -17.66 -32.51
CA THR A 327 1.34 -19.03 -32.60
C THR A 327 1.92 -19.32 -33.98
N SER A 328 1.33 -18.81 -35.07
CA SER A 328 1.88 -18.98 -36.42
C SER A 328 3.19 -18.24 -36.62
N LYS A 329 3.32 -17.02 -36.09
CA LYS A 329 4.53 -16.18 -36.17
C LYS A 329 5.66 -16.76 -35.32
N GLU A 330 5.34 -17.28 -34.14
CA GLU A 330 6.26 -18.02 -33.28
C GLU A 330 6.69 -19.35 -33.92
N ALA A 331 5.74 -20.12 -34.48
CA ALA A 331 6.04 -21.33 -35.23
C ALA A 331 6.94 -21.01 -36.44
N GLN A 332 6.67 -19.96 -37.19
CA GLN A 332 7.51 -19.55 -38.33
C GLN A 332 8.92 -19.15 -37.88
N LYS A 333 9.05 -18.46 -36.74
CA LYS A 333 10.36 -18.16 -36.13
C LYS A 333 11.09 -19.44 -35.71
N MET A 334 10.40 -20.38 -35.08
CA MET A 334 10.96 -21.68 -34.66
C MET A 334 11.37 -22.54 -35.86
N GLN A 335 10.62 -22.48 -36.96
CA GLN A 335 10.93 -23.15 -38.23
C GLN A 335 12.07 -22.47 -39.00
N SER A 336 12.41 -21.21 -38.65
CA SER A 336 13.48 -20.50 -39.34
C SER A 336 14.84 -21.11 -38.98
N GLU A 337 15.56 -21.55 -40.02
CA GLU A 337 16.89 -22.15 -39.87
C GLU A 337 17.87 -21.22 -39.14
N LYS A 338 17.67 -19.90 -39.26
CA LYS A 338 18.48 -18.90 -38.57
C LYS A 338 18.34 -18.99 -37.05
N VAL A 339 17.12 -19.08 -36.51
CA VAL A 339 16.90 -19.22 -35.05
C VAL A 339 17.38 -20.59 -34.57
N TYR A 340 17.13 -21.64 -35.34
CA TYR A 340 17.65 -22.99 -35.06
C TYR A 340 19.18 -23.04 -35.01
N ARG A 341 19.85 -22.34 -35.94
CA ARG A 341 21.31 -22.20 -35.94
C ARG A 341 21.80 -21.26 -34.84
N GLU A 342 21.07 -20.21 -34.47
CA GLU A 342 21.48 -19.28 -33.42
C GLU A 342 21.62 -19.96 -32.06
N ASP A 343 20.71 -20.86 -31.70
CA ASP A 343 20.81 -21.61 -30.44
C ASP A 343 21.93 -22.65 -30.51
N PHE A 344 22.09 -23.35 -31.64
CA PHE A 344 23.24 -24.23 -31.90
C PHE A 344 24.57 -23.47 -31.84
N GLU A 345 24.64 -22.27 -32.40
CA GLU A 345 25.83 -21.41 -32.38
C GLU A 345 26.10 -20.88 -30.97
N LYS A 346 25.08 -20.44 -30.22
CA LYS A 346 25.26 -20.01 -28.83
C LYS A 346 25.67 -21.17 -27.93
N GLU A 347 25.11 -22.37 -28.12
CA GLU A 347 25.47 -23.52 -27.30
C GLU A 347 26.81 -24.14 -27.68
N ILE A 348 27.17 -24.21 -28.96
CA ILE A 348 28.38 -24.92 -29.42
C ILE A 348 29.54 -23.97 -29.75
N LYS A 349 29.27 -22.76 -30.29
CA LYS A 349 30.30 -21.72 -30.41
C LYS A 349 30.46 -20.91 -29.11
N GLY A 350 29.42 -20.81 -28.28
CA GLY A 350 29.47 -20.14 -26.97
C GLY A 350 29.96 -21.03 -25.82
N ARG A 351 29.74 -22.36 -25.87
CA ARG A 351 30.58 -23.31 -25.13
C ARG A 351 31.85 -23.57 -25.94
N SER A 352 32.69 -22.54 -26.10
CA SER A 352 34.12 -22.87 -26.14
C SER A 352 34.36 -23.64 -24.86
N SER A 353 34.93 -24.83 -24.97
CA SER A 353 35.60 -25.51 -23.88
C SER A 353 36.67 -24.53 -23.35
N LEU A 354 36.27 -23.59 -22.48
CA LEU A 354 37.10 -22.51 -21.93
C LEU A 354 38.29 -23.06 -21.12
N ASP A 355 38.33 -24.38 -20.93
CA ASP A 355 39.39 -25.13 -20.29
C ASP A 355 40.35 -25.80 -21.29
N LEU A 356 39.98 -26.01 -22.56
CA LEU A 356 40.92 -26.47 -23.59
C LEU A 356 41.86 -25.35 -24.05
N ASP A 357 41.36 -24.12 -24.11
CA ASP A 357 42.12 -22.93 -24.49
C ASP A 357 43.23 -22.56 -23.48
N LYS A 358 43.20 -23.15 -22.27
CA LYS A 358 44.18 -22.95 -21.18
C LYS A 358 45.13 -24.13 -20.99
N THR A 359 44.99 -25.20 -21.78
CA THR A 359 45.96 -26.29 -21.71
C THR A 359 47.34 -25.77 -22.14
N PRO A 360 48.42 -26.11 -21.42
CA PRO A 360 49.76 -25.62 -21.74
C PRO A 360 50.18 -25.93 -23.18
N GLU A 361 49.76 -27.07 -23.72
CA GLU A 361 49.99 -27.46 -25.12
C GLU A 361 49.28 -26.54 -26.11
N PHE A 362 48.00 -26.22 -25.89
CA PHE A 362 47.28 -25.34 -26.80
C PHE A 362 47.79 -23.89 -26.75
N LEU A 363 48.17 -23.40 -25.56
CA LEU A 363 48.84 -22.11 -25.42
C LEU A 363 50.17 -22.07 -26.18
N HIS A 364 50.94 -23.16 -26.13
CA HIS A 364 52.21 -23.26 -26.86
C HIS A 364 52.00 -23.30 -28.38
N VAL A 365 51.05 -24.09 -28.87
CA VAL A 365 50.70 -24.14 -30.29
C VAL A 365 50.18 -22.78 -30.76
N LYS A 366 49.31 -22.12 -30.00
CA LYS A 366 48.83 -20.76 -30.31
C LYS A 366 49.98 -19.76 -30.40
N TYR A 367 50.91 -19.78 -29.44
CA TYR A 367 52.10 -18.93 -29.46
C TYR A 367 52.98 -19.20 -30.68
N ILE A 368 53.26 -20.47 -31.01
CA ILE A 368 54.05 -20.84 -32.19
C ILE A 368 53.36 -20.42 -33.49
N THR A 369 52.04 -20.61 -33.61
CA THR A 369 51.28 -20.23 -34.81
C THR A 369 51.23 -18.71 -35.01
N ASN A 370 51.18 -17.95 -33.91
CA ASN A 370 51.29 -16.50 -33.93
C ASN A 370 52.70 -16.05 -34.35
N LEU A 371 53.74 -16.71 -33.86
CA LEU A 371 55.13 -16.48 -34.29
C LEU A 371 55.34 -16.78 -35.78
N LEU A 372 54.69 -17.83 -36.30
CA LEU A 372 54.71 -18.21 -37.71
C LEU A 372 53.90 -17.25 -38.60
N ARG A 373 52.94 -16.52 -38.01
CA ARG A 373 52.14 -15.52 -38.73
C ARG A 373 53.01 -14.29 -39.00
N GLU A 374 53.48 -14.22 -40.24
CA GLU A 374 54.28 -13.12 -40.78
C GLU A 374 53.65 -11.72 -40.56
N LYS A 375 52.31 -11.64 -40.43
CA LYS A 375 51.59 -10.39 -40.13
C LYS A 375 51.86 -9.86 -38.73
N GLU A 376 52.05 -10.70 -37.72
CA GLU A 376 52.35 -10.25 -36.35
C GLU A 376 53.82 -9.85 -36.23
N TYR A 377 54.74 -10.59 -36.87
CA TYR A 377 56.15 -10.20 -37.02
C TYR A 377 56.32 -8.86 -37.73
N LYS A 378 55.55 -8.62 -38.80
CA LYS A 378 55.53 -7.32 -39.51
C LYS A 378 54.78 -6.23 -38.74
N LYS A 379 53.98 -6.56 -37.73
CA LYS A 379 53.20 -5.60 -36.95
C LYS A 379 54.09 -4.76 -36.05
N ASP A 380 55.09 -5.38 -35.43
CA ASP A 380 56.09 -4.64 -34.63
C ASP A 380 56.95 -3.76 -35.53
N LEU A 381 57.33 -4.25 -36.72
CA LEU A 381 57.99 -3.46 -37.76
C LEU A 381 57.10 -2.29 -38.26
N GLU A 382 55.80 -2.52 -38.48
CA GLU A 382 54.86 -1.46 -38.87
C GLU A 382 54.63 -0.46 -37.74
N ASN A 383 54.49 -0.91 -36.48
CA ASN A 383 54.28 -0.04 -35.34
C ASN A 383 55.55 0.79 -35.03
N GLU A 384 56.73 0.20 -35.13
CA GLU A 384 58.00 0.88 -34.86
C GLU A 384 58.52 1.71 -36.03
N ILE A 385 58.33 1.27 -37.29
CA ILE A 385 58.91 1.94 -38.48
C ILE A 385 57.86 2.76 -39.25
N LYS A 386 56.59 2.32 -39.32
CA LYS A 386 55.51 3.14 -39.94
C LYS A 386 54.80 4.03 -38.92
N GLY A 387 54.68 3.58 -37.66
CA GLY A 387 54.04 4.33 -36.57
C GLY A 387 54.93 5.38 -35.92
N LYS A 388 56.26 5.24 -36.02
CA LYS A 388 57.24 6.31 -35.71
C LYS A 388 57.88 6.85 -36.98
N GLY A 389 57.10 7.07 -38.03
CA GLY A 389 57.53 7.97 -39.09
C GLY A 389 57.69 9.35 -38.46
N MET A 390 58.93 9.75 -38.14
CA MET A 390 59.35 11.06 -37.62
C MET A 390 58.18 11.94 -37.20
N ASP A 391 57.84 11.94 -35.92
CA ASP A 391 57.04 13.02 -35.32
C ASP A 391 57.85 14.31 -35.43
N LEU A 392 57.82 14.94 -36.62
CA LEU A 392 58.25 16.30 -36.80
C LEU A 392 57.20 17.12 -36.07
N ASN A 393 57.58 17.58 -34.87
CA ASN A 393 56.88 18.62 -34.12
C ASN A 393 56.24 19.61 -35.10
N SER A 394 54.95 19.90 -34.92
CA SER A 394 54.13 20.80 -35.74
C SER A 394 54.64 22.27 -35.79
N GLU A 395 55.89 22.50 -35.41
CA GLU A 395 56.56 23.79 -35.24
C GLU A 395 57.72 24.00 -36.22
N VAL A 396 57.94 23.11 -37.19
CA VAL A 396 58.86 23.41 -38.29
C VAL A 396 58.21 24.39 -39.26
N LEU A 397 58.77 25.60 -39.38
CA LEU A 397 58.26 26.73 -40.16
C LEU A 397 57.89 26.36 -41.61
N ASP A 398 58.61 25.43 -42.23
CA ASP A 398 58.36 25.02 -43.61
C ASP A 398 57.09 24.18 -43.78
N ILE A 399 56.71 23.41 -42.75
CA ILE A 399 55.44 22.67 -42.74
C ILE A 399 54.26 23.63 -42.57
N GLN A 400 54.42 24.66 -41.73
CA GLN A 400 53.42 25.73 -41.64
C GLN A 400 53.29 26.51 -42.95
N ARG A 401 54.41 26.79 -43.61
CA ARG A 401 54.42 27.45 -44.92
C ARG A 401 53.71 26.60 -45.97
N ALA A 402 53.93 25.29 -45.99
CA ALA A 402 53.27 24.37 -46.89
C ALA A 402 51.76 24.25 -46.61
N LYS A 403 51.35 24.18 -45.33
CA LYS A 403 49.93 24.20 -44.94
C LYS A 403 49.24 25.49 -45.39
N ARG A 404 49.81 26.65 -45.06
CA ARG A 404 49.23 27.95 -45.48
C ARG A 404 49.19 28.10 -47.00
N ALA A 405 50.22 27.64 -47.72
CA ALA A 405 50.21 27.65 -49.18
C ALA A 405 49.12 26.73 -49.76
N SER A 406 48.88 25.57 -49.13
CA SER A 406 47.81 24.65 -49.52
C SER A 406 46.42 25.22 -49.23
N GLU A 407 46.25 25.92 -48.10
CA GLU A 407 45.00 26.61 -47.74
C GLU A 407 44.74 27.77 -48.71
N MET A 408 45.77 28.53 -49.10
CA MET A 408 45.65 29.59 -50.10
C MET A 408 45.35 29.05 -51.52
N ALA A 409 45.83 27.84 -51.85
CA ALA A 409 45.55 27.19 -53.13
C ALA A 409 44.20 26.44 -53.15
N SER A 410 43.51 26.32 -52.00
CA SER A 410 42.25 25.61 -51.89
C SER A 410 41.12 26.41 -52.54
N GLU A 411 40.67 25.93 -53.70
CA GLU A 411 39.54 26.49 -54.46
C GLU A 411 38.23 26.53 -53.64
N LYS A 412 38.12 25.64 -52.64
CA LYS A 412 36.96 25.56 -51.75
C LYS A 412 36.86 26.77 -50.82
N ASP A 413 37.98 27.31 -50.37
CA ASP A 413 38.02 28.53 -49.54
C ASP A 413 37.76 29.75 -50.42
N TYR A 414 38.38 29.82 -51.60
CA TYR A 414 38.11 30.86 -52.60
C TYR A 414 36.62 30.95 -52.97
N LYS A 415 35.96 29.82 -53.20
CA LYS A 415 34.53 29.80 -53.52
C LYS A 415 33.67 30.28 -52.35
N ARG A 416 34.08 29.98 -51.11
CA ARG A 416 33.39 30.42 -49.89
C ARG A 416 33.50 31.93 -49.72
N ASP A 417 34.68 32.49 -49.95
CA ASP A 417 34.93 33.93 -49.89
C ASP A 417 34.22 34.68 -51.03
N LEU A 418 34.16 34.08 -52.22
CA LEU A 418 33.40 34.63 -53.35
C LEU A 418 31.89 34.64 -53.07
N GLU A 419 31.37 33.62 -52.40
CA GLU A 419 29.97 33.56 -51.97
C GLU A 419 29.65 34.59 -50.88
N THR A 420 30.55 34.81 -49.91
CA THR A 420 30.35 35.81 -48.84
C THR A 420 30.49 37.25 -49.35
N GLU A 421 31.48 37.54 -50.19
CA GLU A 421 31.75 38.92 -50.63
C GLU A 421 30.96 39.33 -51.87
N ILE A 422 30.80 38.47 -52.87
CA ILE A 422 30.25 38.86 -54.18
C ILE A 422 28.75 38.55 -54.30
N LYS A 423 28.27 37.43 -53.72
CA LYS A 423 26.83 37.10 -53.75
C LYS A 423 26.04 37.74 -52.60
N GLY A 424 26.67 37.95 -51.44
CA GLY A 424 26.02 38.52 -50.25
C GLY A 424 25.85 40.04 -50.27
N LYS A 425 26.65 40.78 -51.05
CA LYS A 425 26.54 42.23 -51.24
C LYS A 425 25.98 42.53 -52.63
N GLY A 426 24.69 42.25 -52.83
CA GLY A 426 23.97 42.79 -53.97
C GLY A 426 24.19 44.31 -54.05
N MET A 427 24.54 44.80 -55.24
CA MET A 427 24.91 46.18 -55.55
C MET A 427 24.05 47.21 -54.80
N GLN A 428 24.56 47.70 -53.66
CA GLN A 428 23.98 48.84 -52.95
C GLN A 428 24.29 50.08 -53.76
N VAL A 429 23.40 50.41 -54.70
CA VAL A 429 23.45 51.68 -55.42
C VAL A 429 23.10 52.77 -54.41
N SER A 430 24.11 53.53 -53.97
CA SER A 430 23.89 54.74 -53.17
C SER A 430 23.00 55.71 -53.96
N ALA A 431 22.04 56.32 -53.28
CA ALA A 431 21.00 57.18 -53.85
C ALA A 431 21.51 58.50 -54.48
N GLU A 432 22.82 58.64 -54.65
CA GLU A 432 23.52 59.86 -55.09
C GLU A 432 24.27 59.69 -56.42
N THR A 433 24.08 58.57 -57.11
CA THR A 433 24.62 58.39 -58.47
C THR A 433 23.98 59.38 -59.45
N LEU A 434 24.80 59.94 -60.36
CA LEU A 434 24.43 61.02 -61.29
C LEU A 434 23.18 60.69 -62.12
N ASP A 435 22.95 59.43 -62.45
CA ASP A 435 21.79 58.99 -63.24
C ASP A 435 20.48 59.07 -62.44
N VAL A 436 20.52 58.79 -61.13
CA VAL A 436 19.36 58.97 -60.24
C VAL A 436 19.04 60.46 -60.07
N GLN A 437 20.06 61.32 -60.00
CA GLN A 437 19.85 62.78 -59.97
C GLN A 437 19.28 63.29 -61.29
N ARG A 438 19.74 62.75 -62.43
CA ARG A 438 19.24 63.11 -63.77
C ARG A 438 17.76 62.73 -63.92
N ALA A 439 17.36 61.55 -63.44
CA ALA A 439 15.97 61.10 -63.42
C ALA A 439 15.07 61.97 -62.52
N LYS A 440 15.55 62.36 -61.32
CA LYS A 440 14.80 63.29 -60.44
C LYS A 440 14.59 64.66 -61.10
N ARG A 441 15.64 65.27 -61.66
CA ARG A 441 15.53 66.56 -62.37
C ARG A 441 14.61 66.48 -63.58
N ALA A 442 14.66 65.38 -64.34
CA ALA A 442 13.74 65.17 -65.47
C ALA A 442 12.27 65.07 -65.00
N SER A 443 12.01 64.38 -63.89
CA SER A 443 10.67 64.30 -63.28
C SER A 443 10.18 65.67 -62.79
N GLU A 444 11.05 66.46 -62.16
CA GLU A 444 10.73 67.82 -61.69
C GLU A 444 10.40 68.74 -62.87
N MET A 445 11.20 68.73 -63.95
CA MET A 445 10.91 69.49 -65.17
C MET A 445 9.58 69.05 -65.80
N ALA A 446 9.31 67.75 -65.90
CA ALA A 446 8.04 67.24 -66.44
C ALA A 446 6.82 67.60 -65.58
N SER A 447 7.01 67.81 -64.27
CA SER A 447 5.96 68.28 -63.36
C SER A 447 5.70 69.78 -63.48
N GLN A 448 6.73 70.60 -63.76
CA GLN A 448 6.59 72.04 -63.98
C GLN A 448 5.91 72.36 -65.32
N VAL A 449 6.24 71.62 -66.37
CA VAL A 449 5.57 71.73 -67.69
C VAL A 449 4.07 71.40 -67.57
N ARG A 450 3.69 70.43 -66.72
CA ARG A 450 2.29 70.10 -66.43
C ARG A 450 1.54 71.12 -65.55
N ARG A 451 2.23 72.10 -64.95
CA ARG A 451 1.60 73.18 -64.16
C ARG A 451 1.47 74.50 -64.94
N GLN A 452 1.99 74.57 -66.16
CA GLN A 452 1.90 75.75 -67.04
C GLN A 452 1.07 75.51 -68.32
N GLN A 453 0.32 74.40 -68.35
CA GLN A 453 -0.83 74.16 -69.22
C GLN A 453 -2.08 74.08 -68.35
#